data_AF-A0A2D6R8V8-F1
#
_entry.id   AF-A0A2D6R8V8-F1
#
_cell.length_a   1.000
_cell.length_b   1.000
_cell.length_c   1.000
_cell.angle_alpha   90.00
_cell.angle_beta   90.00
_cell.angle_gamma   90.00
#
_symmetry.space_group_name_H-M   'P 1'
#
loop_
_entity.id
_entity.type
_entity.pdbx_description
1 polymer ?
#
loop_
_entity_poly.entity_id
_entity_poly.type
_entity_poly.pdbx_seq_one_letter_code
_entity_poly.pdbx_strand_id
1 'polypeptide(L)'
;MKPTTVILVIALVAITLFASGCLTNPTGSTVVDPNDQCTALEGGAKDNCYLEAGKCSKITGTSLRDICVVELAKKKNDITVCNLVASAQPQGNCQNHFSQVMEDPTICDVIYDIYWKDICYFNHAQRTHDPQFCSSVDTIDKQLGCFSDLARVTNNVEYCARLSYVNADRCYYDIAINTLNVNLCTKLRAPINHDSCRLKIAKASNNVAFCNIINSNKVKATCFEALAQ
;
A
#
# COMPACT_ATOMS: atom_id res chain seq x y z
N MET A 1 -29.17 18.18 -31.15
CA MET A 1 -30.28 18.72 -30.33
C MET A 1 -29.71 19.13 -28.98
N LYS A 2 -29.72 20.43 -28.66
CA LYS A 2 -29.49 20.96 -27.31
C LYS A 2 -30.84 20.99 -26.57
N PRO A 3 -30.85 20.95 -25.23
CA PRO A 3 -31.44 22.11 -24.55
C PRO A 3 -30.60 22.60 -23.38
N THR A 4 -30.22 23.88 -23.50
CA THR A 4 -29.68 24.76 -22.47
C THR A 4 -30.84 25.63 -21.99
N THR A 5 -31.54 25.30 -20.88
CA THR A 5 -32.44 26.25 -20.16
C THR A 5 -33.04 25.63 -18.89
N VAL A 6 -32.28 25.57 -17.79
CA VAL A 6 -32.85 25.60 -16.42
C VAL A 6 -31.87 26.35 -15.53
N ILE A 7 -31.81 27.66 -15.74
CA ILE A 7 -31.23 28.62 -14.79
C ILE A 7 -32.44 29.21 -14.04
N LEU A 8 -32.22 29.65 -12.79
CA LEU A 8 -32.75 30.92 -12.28
C LEU A 8 -34.02 30.92 -11.38
N VAL A 9 -34.12 30.06 -10.36
CA VAL A 9 -35.10 30.29 -9.25
C VAL A 9 -34.55 30.10 -7.82
N ILE A 10 -33.42 29.41 -7.59
CA ILE A 10 -32.93 29.14 -6.22
C ILE A 10 -31.90 30.18 -5.76
N ALA A 11 -32.17 31.47 -5.99
CA ALA A 11 -31.25 32.56 -5.64
C ALA A 11 -31.82 33.60 -4.67
N LEU A 12 -32.98 33.37 -4.02
CA LEU A 12 -33.65 34.45 -3.27
C LEU A 12 -34.26 34.13 -1.90
N VAL A 13 -33.98 32.99 -1.26
CA VAL A 13 -34.67 32.63 0.02
C VAL A 13 -33.74 32.40 1.23
N ALA A 14 -32.41 32.49 1.12
CA ALA A 14 -31.52 32.17 2.26
C ALA A 14 -30.68 33.37 2.78
N ILE A 15 -31.24 34.59 2.79
CA ILE A 15 -30.52 35.81 3.23
C ILE A 15 -31.01 36.38 4.59
N THR A 16 -31.88 35.72 5.36
CA THR A 16 -32.50 36.38 6.54
C THR A 16 -32.46 35.65 7.88
N LEU A 17 -31.41 34.89 8.23
CA LEU A 17 -31.38 34.18 9.53
C LEU A 17 -30.01 34.11 10.27
N PHE A 18 -29.16 35.13 10.18
CA PHE A 18 -27.93 35.20 11.02
C PHE A 18 -27.71 36.55 11.68
N ALA A 19 -28.70 37.02 12.42
CA ALA A 19 -28.52 38.13 13.36
C ALA A 19 -29.25 37.82 14.67
N SER A 20 -28.57 37.15 15.60
CA SER A 20 -28.70 37.28 17.07
C SER A 20 -28.26 36.00 17.78
N GLY A 21 -27.03 35.97 18.27
CA GLY A 21 -26.54 34.91 19.16
C GLY A 21 -25.42 35.46 20.03
N CYS A 22 -25.77 35.77 21.28
CA CYS A 22 -24.96 36.50 22.25
C CYS A 22 -23.64 35.80 22.59
N LEU A 23 -22.60 36.61 22.73
CA LEU A 23 -21.30 36.29 23.33
C LEU A 23 -21.47 36.10 24.85
N THR A 24 -21.59 34.87 25.33
CA THR A 24 -21.28 34.54 26.73
C THR A 24 -19.98 33.75 26.75
N ASN A 25 -18.89 34.41 27.18
CA ASN A 25 -17.63 33.74 27.51
C ASN A 25 -17.87 32.82 28.71
N PRO A 26 -17.87 31.49 28.54
CA PRO A 26 -17.92 30.59 29.67
C PRO A 26 -16.51 30.57 30.26
N THR A 27 -16.34 31.21 31.41
CA THR A 27 -15.25 30.86 32.34
C THR A 27 -15.50 29.44 32.82
N GLY A 28 -15.17 28.47 31.97
CA GLY A 28 -15.29 27.05 32.26
C GLY A 28 -14.21 26.66 33.24
N SER A 29 -14.54 26.72 34.53
CA SER A 29 -13.80 25.96 35.54
C SER A 29 -13.79 24.50 35.10
N THR A 30 -12.60 23.97 34.81
CA THR A 30 -12.44 22.56 34.48
C THR A 30 -12.90 21.76 35.71
N VAL A 31 -13.95 20.96 35.55
CA VAL A 31 -14.35 19.98 36.57
C VAL A 31 -13.21 18.97 36.63
N VAL A 32 -12.31 19.16 37.60
CA VAL A 32 -11.25 18.19 37.89
C VAL A 32 -11.93 16.99 38.53
N ASP A 33 -11.91 15.86 37.84
CA ASP A 33 -12.30 14.58 38.42
C ASP A 33 -11.36 14.32 39.61
N PRO A 34 -11.87 14.32 40.86
CA PRO A 34 -11.03 14.18 42.04
C PRO A 34 -10.31 12.83 42.10
N ASN A 35 -10.68 11.85 41.26
CA ASN A 35 -10.05 10.54 41.17
C ASN A 35 -9.03 10.43 40.02
N ASP A 36 -8.75 11.51 39.29
CA ASP A 36 -7.80 11.47 38.17
C ASP A 36 -6.35 11.50 38.64
N GLN A 37 -5.82 10.35 39.05
CA GLN A 37 -4.46 10.23 39.60
C GLN A 37 -3.36 10.82 38.69
N CYS A 38 -3.59 10.87 37.37
CA CYS A 38 -2.66 11.45 36.42
C CYS A 38 -2.47 12.96 36.60
N THR A 39 -3.41 13.69 37.22
CA THR A 39 -3.26 15.15 37.38
C THR A 39 -2.11 15.53 38.29
N ALA A 40 -1.72 14.66 39.22
CA ALA A 40 -0.60 14.84 40.14
C ALA A 40 0.79 14.66 39.49
N LEU A 41 0.83 14.11 38.27
CA LEU A 41 2.06 13.94 37.51
C LEU A 41 2.31 15.15 36.59
N GLU A 42 3.55 15.30 36.13
CA GLU A 42 3.99 16.38 35.24
C GLU A 42 4.75 15.85 34.01
N GLY A 43 4.81 16.68 32.96
CA GLY A 43 5.54 16.39 31.72
C GLY A 43 5.18 15.05 31.08
N GLY A 44 6.20 14.32 30.61
CA GLY A 44 6.02 13.02 29.96
C GLY A 44 5.41 11.95 30.86
N ALA A 45 5.63 12.00 32.17
CA ALA A 45 5.03 11.04 33.11
C ALA A 45 3.50 11.18 33.16
N LYS A 46 3.02 12.42 33.10
CA LYS A 46 1.58 12.72 33.01
C LYS A 46 0.95 12.17 31.75
N ASP A 47 1.60 12.41 30.60
CA ASP A 47 1.12 11.94 29.31
C ASP A 47 1.10 10.41 29.23
N ASN A 48 2.12 9.73 29.76
CA ASN A 48 2.16 8.27 29.84
C ASN A 48 1.02 7.71 30.70
N CYS A 49 0.73 8.32 31.86
CA CYS A 49 -0.41 7.92 32.69
C CYS A 49 -1.74 8.02 31.93
N TYR A 50 -1.94 9.09 31.16
CA TYR A 50 -3.15 9.23 30.34
C TYR A 50 -3.21 8.27 29.16
N LEU A 51 -2.07 7.92 28.56
CA LEU A 51 -1.99 6.87 27.54
C LEU A 51 -2.46 5.53 28.08
N GLU A 52 -1.95 5.10 29.24
CA GLU A 52 -2.35 3.85 29.90
C GLU A 52 -3.84 3.83 30.25
N ALA A 53 -4.38 4.97 30.68
CA ALA A 53 -5.79 5.14 30.97
C ALA A 53 -6.68 5.27 29.71
N GLY A 54 -6.11 5.34 28.51
CA GLY A 54 -6.84 5.58 27.25
C GLY A 54 -7.50 6.96 27.16
N LYS A 55 -7.04 7.94 27.96
CA LYS A 55 -7.55 9.32 28.00
C LYS A 55 -6.80 10.21 27.01
N CYS A 56 -6.79 9.84 25.73
CA CYS A 56 -5.92 10.45 24.71
C CYS A 56 -6.05 11.98 24.62
N SER A 57 -7.25 12.55 24.78
CA SER A 57 -7.47 14.01 24.72
C SER A 57 -6.75 14.80 25.82
N LYS A 58 -6.26 14.14 26.87
CA LYS A 58 -5.51 14.77 27.96
C LYS A 58 -4.00 14.73 27.77
N ILE A 59 -3.50 14.05 26.72
CA ILE A 59 -2.08 13.95 26.39
C ILE A 59 -1.64 15.22 25.65
N THR A 60 -0.59 15.87 26.14
CA THR A 60 -0.06 17.12 25.56
C THR A 60 0.89 16.86 24.40
N GLY A 61 1.73 15.82 24.47
CA GLY A 61 2.64 15.41 23.42
C GLY A 61 1.89 14.88 22.18
N THR A 62 1.99 15.60 21.06
CA THR A 62 1.25 15.26 19.82
C THR A 62 1.54 13.84 19.31
N SER A 63 2.81 13.43 19.28
CA SER A 63 3.19 12.08 18.83
C SER A 63 2.58 10.98 19.70
N LEU A 64 2.69 11.12 21.02
CA LEU A 64 2.15 10.15 21.97
C LEU A 64 0.62 10.11 21.97
N ARG A 65 0.00 11.30 21.82
CA ARG A 65 -1.45 11.43 21.66
C ARG A 65 -1.93 10.71 20.40
N ASP A 66 -1.28 10.94 19.28
CA ASP A 66 -1.65 10.33 18.00
C ASP A 66 -1.56 8.79 18.08
N ILE A 67 -0.52 8.24 18.71
CA ILE A 67 -0.42 6.80 19.00
C ILE A 67 -1.59 6.32 19.87
N CYS A 68 -1.92 7.04 20.95
CA CYS A 68 -3.08 6.71 21.79
C CYS A 68 -4.37 6.65 20.99
N VAL A 69 -4.61 7.63 20.12
CA VAL A 69 -5.81 7.72 19.28
C VAL A 69 -5.88 6.55 18.29
N VAL A 70 -4.76 6.15 17.68
CA VAL A 70 -4.71 4.98 16.79
C VAL A 70 -5.08 3.70 17.53
N GLU A 71 -4.52 3.46 18.71
CA GLU A 71 -4.85 2.28 19.51
C GLU A 71 -6.30 2.30 19.99
N LEU A 72 -6.83 3.48 20.33
CA LEU A 72 -8.24 3.67 20.63
C LEU A 72 -9.14 3.33 19.44
N ALA A 73 -8.76 3.74 18.22
CA ALA A 73 -9.48 3.43 17.00
C ALA A 73 -9.57 1.91 16.80
N LYS A 74 -8.45 1.21 16.89
CA LYS A 74 -8.37 -0.26 16.79
C LYS A 74 -9.21 -0.95 17.87
N LYS A 75 -9.07 -0.53 19.12
CA LYS A 75 -9.82 -1.10 20.26
C LYS A 75 -11.33 -0.95 20.10
N LYS A 76 -11.78 0.18 19.52
CA LYS A 76 -13.19 0.45 19.23
C LYS A 76 -13.67 -0.12 17.90
N ASN A 77 -12.75 -0.60 17.06
CA ASN A 77 -13.02 -0.95 15.67
C ASN A 77 -13.76 0.19 14.92
N ASP A 78 -13.32 1.42 15.11
CA ASP A 78 -13.98 2.63 14.58
C ASP A 78 -12.98 3.49 13.80
N ILE A 79 -13.05 3.43 12.46
CA ILE A 79 -12.18 4.19 11.57
C ILE A 79 -12.33 5.71 11.73
N THR A 80 -13.49 6.19 12.17
CA THR A 80 -13.71 7.64 12.32
C THR A 80 -12.81 8.24 13.39
N VAL A 81 -12.35 7.43 14.35
CA VAL A 81 -11.36 7.82 15.36
C VAL A 81 -10.00 8.14 14.73
N CYS A 82 -9.64 7.51 13.59
CA CYS A 82 -8.41 7.85 12.87
C CYS A 82 -8.38 9.32 12.42
N ASN A 83 -9.55 9.96 12.21
CA ASN A 83 -9.62 11.39 11.84
C ASN A 83 -9.25 12.34 12.99
N LEU A 84 -9.12 11.83 14.21
CA LEU A 84 -8.67 12.60 15.38
C LEU A 84 -7.14 12.62 15.52
N VAL A 85 -6.43 11.85 14.69
CA VAL A 85 -4.97 11.85 14.63
C VAL A 85 -4.49 13.11 13.90
N ALA A 86 -3.59 13.89 14.51
CA ALA A 86 -3.16 15.14 13.90
C ALA A 86 -2.05 14.97 12.86
N SER A 87 -1.14 14.02 13.08
CA SER A 87 0.00 13.79 12.19
C SER A 87 -0.41 12.89 11.02
N ALA A 88 -0.15 13.34 9.79
CA ALA A 88 -0.54 12.63 8.57
C ALA A 88 -0.04 11.18 8.51
N GLN A 89 1.19 10.91 8.96
CA GLN A 89 1.78 9.57 8.89
C GLN A 89 1.07 8.58 9.84
N PRO A 90 0.92 8.82 11.17
CA PRO A 90 0.10 7.99 12.03
C PRO A 90 -1.36 7.86 11.57
N GLN A 91 -1.94 8.93 11.01
CA GLN A 91 -3.31 8.90 10.47
C GLN A 91 -3.42 7.94 9.28
N GLY A 92 -2.51 8.05 8.31
CA GLY A 92 -2.45 7.16 7.14
C GLY A 92 -2.21 5.70 7.52
N ASN A 93 -1.37 5.44 8.53
CA ASN A 93 -1.19 4.09 9.08
C ASN A 93 -2.50 3.53 9.66
N CYS A 94 -3.22 4.35 10.45
CA CYS A 94 -4.51 3.99 11.04
C CYS A 94 -5.53 3.63 9.95
N GLN A 95 -5.67 4.48 8.93
CA GLN A 95 -6.58 4.26 7.81
C GLN A 95 -6.19 3.01 6.99
N ASN A 96 -4.90 2.82 6.70
CA ASN A 96 -4.40 1.62 6.04
C ASN A 96 -4.74 0.34 6.84
N HIS A 97 -4.63 0.35 8.17
CA HIS A 97 -5.06 -0.81 8.97
C HIS A 97 -6.54 -1.14 8.74
N PHE A 98 -7.41 -0.13 8.76
CA PHE A 98 -8.84 -0.33 8.54
C PHE A 98 -9.19 -0.71 7.10
N SER A 99 -8.47 -0.23 6.07
CA SER A 99 -8.67 -0.72 4.70
C SER A 99 -8.46 -2.22 4.59
N GLN A 100 -7.49 -2.75 5.34
CA GLN A 100 -7.18 -4.17 5.37
C GLN A 100 -8.19 -4.99 6.17
N VAL A 101 -8.67 -4.48 7.32
CA VAL A 101 -9.63 -5.17 8.20
C VAL A 101 -11.04 -5.15 7.61
N MET A 102 -11.45 -4.04 7.00
CA MET A 102 -12.76 -3.88 6.38
C MET A 102 -12.80 -4.39 4.93
N GLU A 103 -11.63 -4.72 4.37
CA GLU A 103 -11.45 -5.10 2.96
C GLU A 103 -11.99 -4.04 1.97
N ASP A 104 -11.91 -2.77 2.36
CA ASP A 104 -12.45 -1.65 1.60
C ASP A 104 -11.30 -0.79 1.04
N PRO A 105 -10.98 -0.91 -0.26
CA PRO A 105 -9.92 -0.14 -0.88
C PRO A 105 -10.26 1.35 -1.03
N THR A 106 -11.53 1.75 -0.90
CA THR A 106 -11.90 3.18 -0.98
C THR A 106 -11.35 3.98 0.20
N ILE A 107 -10.98 3.31 1.29
CA ILE A 107 -10.25 3.92 2.40
C ILE A 107 -8.87 4.41 1.95
N CYS A 108 -8.24 3.75 0.97
CA CYS A 108 -6.95 4.20 0.43
C CYS A 108 -7.05 5.58 -0.26
N ASP A 109 -8.22 5.93 -0.83
CA ASP A 109 -8.42 7.21 -1.53
C ASP A 109 -8.35 8.42 -0.61
N VAL A 110 -8.66 8.24 0.68
CA VAL A 110 -8.69 9.32 1.67
C VAL A 110 -7.40 9.41 2.50
N ILE A 111 -6.41 8.55 2.23
CA ILE A 111 -5.11 8.62 2.90
C ILE A 111 -4.29 9.78 2.30
N TYR A 112 -4.01 10.79 3.13
CA TYR A 112 -3.23 11.96 2.71
C TYR A 112 -1.73 11.67 2.58
N ASP A 113 -1.18 10.83 3.46
CA ASP A 113 0.24 10.47 3.42
C ASP A 113 0.52 9.50 2.26
N ILE A 114 1.27 9.96 1.26
CA ILE A 114 1.56 9.21 0.02
C ILE A 114 2.21 7.86 0.34
N TYR A 115 3.10 7.80 1.35
CA TYR A 115 3.77 6.56 1.71
C TYR A 115 2.78 5.48 2.15
N TRP A 116 1.83 5.84 3.02
CA TRP A 116 0.78 4.93 3.48
C TRP A 116 -0.28 4.66 2.42
N LYS A 117 -0.61 5.63 1.57
CA LYS A 117 -1.53 5.44 0.44
C LYS A 117 -1.00 4.38 -0.53
N ASP A 118 0.29 4.46 -0.88
CA ASP A 118 0.94 3.46 -1.72
C ASP A 118 0.93 2.06 -1.06
N ILE A 119 1.21 1.98 0.24
CA ILE A 119 1.18 0.70 0.98
C ILE A 119 -0.23 0.13 0.99
N CYS A 120 -1.25 0.97 1.17
CA CYS A 120 -2.64 0.57 1.16
C CYS A 120 -3.00 -0.12 -0.16
N TYR A 121 -2.71 0.54 -1.29
CA TYR A 121 -2.95 -0.04 -2.61
C TYR A 121 -2.11 -1.28 -2.89
N PHE A 122 -0.83 -1.27 -2.52
CA PHE A 122 0.04 -2.43 -2.66
C PHE A 122 -0.51 -3.66 -1.92
N ASN A 123 -0.98 -3.51 -0.68
CA ASN A 123 -1.55 -4.62 0.09
C ASN A 123 -2.83 -5.18 -0.55
N HIS A 124 -3.71 -4.32 -1.07
CA HIS A 124 -4.88 -4.76 -1.83
C HIS A 124 -4.49 -5.51 -3.10
N ALA A 125 -3.50 -5.02 -3.84
CA ALA A 125 -2.97 -5.70 -5.02
C ALA A 125 -2.49 -7.12 -4.67
N GLN A 126 -1.66 -7.27 -3.63
CA GLN A 126 -1.13 -8.57 -3.23
C GLN A 126 -2.20 -9.56 -2.78
N ARG A 127 -3.21 -9.10 -2.03
CA ARG A 127 -4.26 -9.97 -1.50
C ARG A 127 -5.24 -10.42 -2.57
N THR A 128 -5.63 -9.50 -3.45
CA THR A 128 -6.65 -9.75 -4.48
C THR A 128 -6.05 -10.26 -5.79
N HIS A 129 -4.74 -10.12 -5.96
CA HIS A 129 -4.01 -10.28 -7.21
C HIS A 129 -4.53 -9.37 -8.35
N ASP A 130 -5.21 -8.26 -8.02
CA ASP A 130 -5.72 -7.31 -8.99
C ASP A 130 -4.66 -6.25 -9.35
N PRO A 131 -4.19 -6.20 -10.61
CA PRO A 131 -3.19 -5.24 -11.06
C PRO A 131 -3.70 -3.79 -11.11
N GLN A 132 -5.01 -3.55 -11.04
CA GLN A 132 -5.55 -2.18 -10.98
C GLN A 132 -5.04 -1.45 -9.75
N PHE A 133 -4.91 -2.13 -8.61
CA PHE A 133 -4.36 -1.52 -7.40
C PHE A 133 -2.88 -1.15 -7.54
N CYS A 134 -2.06 -1.93 -8.27
CA CYS A 134 -0.69 -1.51 -8.58
C CYS A 134 -0.67 -0.21 -9.42
N SER A 135 -1.65 -0.02 -10.29
CA SER A 135 -1.77 1.19 -11.10
C SER A 135 -2.14 2.42 -10.27
N SER A 136 -2.77 2.22 -9.11
CA SER A 136 -3.13 3.27 -8.13
C SER A 136 -1.99 3.63 -7.17
N VAL A 137 -0.84 2.94 -7.23
CA VAL A 137 0.36 3.32 -6.46
C VAL A 137 1.00 4.53 -7.12
N ASP A 138 1.18 5.62 -6.35
CA ASP A 138 1.65 6.93 -6.82
C ASP A 138 3.17 6.93 -7.02
N THR A 139 3.94 6.29 -6.13
CA THR A 139 5.41 6.23 -6.26
C THR A 139 5.84 5.19 -7.31
N ILE A 140 6.51 5.64 -8.37
CA ILE A 140 6.92 4.78 -9.50
C ILE A 140 7.70 3.53 -9.08
N ASP A 141 8.67 3.65 -8.17
CA ASP A 141 9.47 2.50 -7.73
C ASP A 141 8.61 1.46 -6.99
N LYS A 142 7.65 1.91 -6.17
CA LYS A 142 6.71 1.02 -5.49
C LYS A 142 5.71 0.41 -6.46
N GLN A 143 5.25 1.17 -7.46
CA GLN A 143 4.36 0.68 -8.51
C GLN A 143 5.04 -0.43 -9.32
N LEU A 144 6.29 -0.23 -9.75
CA LEU A 144 7.07 -1.25 -10.43
C LEU A 144 7.32 -2.47 -9.54
N GLY A 145 7.61 -2.26 -8.25
CA GLY A 145 7.70 -3.33 -7.26
C GLY A 145 6.41 -4.15 -7.16
N CYS A 146 5.26 -3.47 -7.12
CA CYS A 146 3.92 -4.08 -7.09
C CYS A 146 3.68 -5.00 -8.29
N PHE A 147 3.91 -4.51 -9.52
CA PHE A 147 3.76 -5.33 -10.72
C PHE A 147 4.72 -6.51 -10.75
N SER A 148 5.96 -6.32 -10.30
CA SER A 148 6.97 -7.38 -10.22
C SER A 148 6.54 -8.50 -9.26
N ASP A 149 6.00 -8.14 -8.10
CA ASP A 149 5.51 -9.12 -7.12
C ASP A 149 4.27 -9.86 -7.62
N LEU A 150 3.31 -9.15 -8.24
CA LEU A 150 2.16 -9.79 -8.88
C LEU A 150 2.58 -10.75 -9.99
N ALA A 151 3.52 -10.36 -10.85
CA ALA A 151 4.02 -11.21 -11.93
C ALA A 151 4.56 -12.54 -11.38
N ARG A 152 5.35 -12.47 -10.30
CA ARG A 152 5.98 -13.64 -9.67
C ARG A 152 4.98 -14.53 -8.95
N VAL A 153 4.06 -13.95 -8.17
CA VAL A 153 3.09 -14.73 -7.39
C VAL A 153 2.06 -15.39 -8.30
N THR A 154 1.64 -14.71 -9.36
CA THR A 154 0.62 -15.23 -10.30
C THR A 154 1.20 -15.97 -11.50
N ASN A 155 2.52 -15.95 -11.68
CA ASN A 155 3.22 -16.36 -12.90
C ASN A 155 2.67 -15.68 -14.18
N ASN A 156 2.05 -14.51 -14.06
CA ASN A 156 1.50 -13.77 -15.19
C ASN A 156 2.56 -12.84 -15.82
N VAL A 157 3.03 -13.24 -17.00
CA VAL A 157 4.10 -12.55 -17.73
C VAL A 157 3.69 -11.20 -18.31
N GLU A 158 2.38 -10.93 -18.45
CA GLU A 158 1.90 -9.63 -18.92
C GLU A 158 2.27 -8.51 -17.95
N TYR A 159 2.41 -8.82 -16.65
CA TYR A 159 2.85 -7.88 -15.64
C TYR A 159 4.35 -7.56 -15.76
N CYS A 160 5.18 -8.48 -16.26
CA CYS A 160 6.59 -8.19 -16.56
C CYS A 160 6.73 -7.10 -17.63
N ALA A 161 5.77 -6.99 -18.56
CA ALA A 161 5.78 -5.98 -19.62
C ALA A 161 5.53 -4.55 -19.10
N ARG A 162 5.05 -4.41 -17.85
CA ARG A 162 4.88 -3.11 -17.17
C ARG A 162 6.16 -2.61 -16.50
N LEU A 163 7.21 -3.43 -16.46
CA LEU A 163 8.45 -3.12 -15.75
C LEU A 163 9.45 -2.35 -16.63
N SER A 164 10.45 -1.73 -15.99
CA SER A 164 11.65 -1.27 -16.69
C SER A 164 12.34 -2.44 -17.38
N TYR A 165 13.14 -2.19 -18.42
CA TYR A 165 13.74 -3.26 -19.19
C TYR A 165 14.59 -4.25 -18.38
N VAL A 166 15.35 -3.75 -17.39
CA VAL A 166 16.19 -4.59 -16.52
C VAL A 166 15.29 -5.49 -15.67
N ASN A 167 14.23 -4.91 -15.10
CA ASN A 167 13.32 -5.63 -14.22
C ASN A 167 12.42 -6.60 -15.01
N ALA A 168 12.05 -6.26 -16.23
CA ALA A 168 11.30 -7.14 -17.13
C ALA A 168 12.10 -8.40 -17.49
N ASP A 169 13.38 -8.25 -17.88
CA ASP A 169 14.26 -9.40 -18.16
C ASP A 169 14.35 -10.34 -16.95
N ARG A 170 14.57 -9.78 -15.74
CA ARG A 170 14.60 -10.58 -14.51
C ARG A 170 13.27 -11.28 -14.24
N CYS A 171 12.15 -10.57 -14.42
CA CYS A 171 10.81 -11.09 -14.22
C CYS A 171 10.50 -12.27 -15.16
N TYR A 172 10.73 -12.11 -16.47
CA TYR A 172 10.56 -13.19 -17.43
C TYR A 172 11.45 -14.39 -17.12
N TYR A 173 12.69 -14.14 -16.72
CA TYR A 173 13.63 -15.18 -16.33
C TYR A 173 13.11 -15.99 -15.13
N ASP A 174 12.73 -15.32 -14.05
CA ASP A 174 12.26 -15.98 -12.82
C ASP A 174 11.00 -16.82 -13.10
N ILE A 175 10.04 -16.28 -13.86
CA ILE A 175 8.83 -17.02 -14.24
C ILE A 175 9.17 -18.19 -15.17
N ALA A 176 10.08 -18.03 -16.14
CA ALA A 176 10.50 -19.09 -17.05
C ALA A 176 11.08 -20.30 -16.29
N ILE A 177 11.90 -20.04 -15.27
CA ILE A 177 12.49 -21.08 -14.44
C ILE A 177 11.44 -21.73 -13.55
N ASN A 178 10.62 -20.95 -12.86
CA ASN A 178 9.62 -21.46 -11.92
C ASN A 178 8.53 -22.29 -12.62
N THR A 179 8.18 -21.93 -13.85
CA THR A 179 7.15 -22.62 -14.65
C THR A 179 7.71 -23.62 -15.65
N LEU A 180 9.05 -23.74 -15.74
CA LEU A 180 9.77 -24.51 -16.76
C LEU A 180 9.36 -24.15 -18.20
N ASN A 181 8.87 -22.94 -18.44
CA ASN A 181 8.41 -22.48 -19.74
C ASN A 181 9.56 -21.86 -20.56
N VAL A 182 10.19 -22.71 -21.38
CA VAL A 182 11.35 -22.32 -22.20
C VAL A 182 11.07 -21.22 -23.23
N ASN A 183 9.81 -21.06 -23.65
CA ASN A 183 9.44 -20.03 -24.62
C ASN A 183 9.62 -18.62 -24.04
N LEU A 184 9.48 -18.46 -22.72
CA LEU A 184 9.70 -17.18 -22.04
C LEU A 184 11.16 -16.72 -22.11
N CYS A 185 12.13 -17.63 -22.28
CA CYS A 185 13.53 -17.24 -22.47
C CYS A 185 13.75 -16.36 -23.70
N THR A 186 12.84 -16.41 -24.70
CA THR A 186 12.91 -15.56 -25.90
C THR A 186 12.46 -14.12 -25.66
N LYS A 187 11.79 -13.84 -24.53
CA LYS A 187 11.37 -12.49 -24.12
C LYS A 187 12.51 -11.67 -23.52
N LEU A 188 13.60 -12.33 -23.12
CA LEU A 188 14.79 -11.67 -22.60
C LEU A 188 15.45 -10.85 -23.71
N ARG A 189 16.12 -9.75 -23.37
CA ARG A 189 16.70 -8.89 -24.41
C ARG A 189 18.00 -9.42 -24.99
N ALA A 190 18.93 -9.84 -24.13
CA ALA A 190 20.25 -10.26 -24.57
C ALA A 190 20.23 -11.73 -25.02
N PRO A 191 20.72 -12.07 -26.23
CA PRO A 191 20.74 -13.46 -26.71
C PRO A 191 21.44 -14.44 -25.76
N ILE A 192 22.52 -14.00 -25.10
CA ILE A 192 23.22 -14.82 -24.11
C ILE A 192 22.35 -15.17 -22.89
N ASN A 193 21.41 -14.29 -22.53
CA ASN A 193 20.46 -14.55 -21.44
C ASN A 193 19.42 -15.60 -21.86
N HIS A 194 19.08 -15.71 -23.15
CA HIS A 194 18.18 -16.76 -23.66
C HIS A 194 18.80 -18.13 -23.41
N ASP A 195 20.06 -18.27 -23.79
CA ASP A 195 20.83 -19.50 -23.66
C ASP A 195 21.05 -19.87 -22.19
N SER A 196 21.38 -18.89 -21.34
CA SER A 196 21.50 -19.07 -19.88
C SER A 196 20.18 -19.52 -19.24
N CYS A 197 19.06 -18.92 -19.65
CA CYS A 197 17.71 -19.30 -19.22
C CYS A 197 17.38 -20.75 -19.64
N ARG A 198 17.56 -21.09 -20.92
CA ARG A 198 17.35 -22.44 -21.47
C ARG A 198 18.18 -23.49 -20.75
N LEU A 199 19.46 -23.21 -20.50
CA LEU A 199 20.35 -24.07 -19.71
C LEU A 199 19.78 -24.36 -18.32
N LYS A 200 19.34 -23.33 -17.59
CA LYS A 200 18.78 -23.53 -16.24
C LYS A 200 17.48 -24.33 -16.27
N ILE A 201 16.60 -24.10 -17.26
CA ILE A 201 15.38 -24.92 -17.42
C ILE A 201 15.74 -26.37 -17.76
N ALA A 202 16.69 -26.59 -18.66
CA ALA A 202 17.17 -27.93 -19.02
C ALA A 202 17.64 -28.70 -17.78
N LYS A 203 18.44 -28.05 -16.93
CA LYS A 203 18.89 -28.59 -15.63
C LYS A 203 17.73 -28.86 -14.67
N ALA A 204 16.85 -27.89 -14.47
CA ALA A 204 15.75 -28.00 -13.51
C ALA A 204 14.72 -29.07 -13.92
N SER A 205 14.52 -29.27 -15.22
CA SER A 205 13.57 -30.26 -15.77
C SER A 205 14.20 -31.60 -16.17
N ASN A 206 15.53 -31.73 -16.04
CA ASN A 206 16.32 -32.85 -16.57
C ASN A 206 16.00 -33.18 -18.06
N ASN A 207 15.80 -32.14 -18.88
CA ASN A 207 15.36 -32.30 -20.26
C ASN A 207 16.45 -31.87 -21.26
N VAL A 208 17.14 -32.87 -21.83
CA VAL A 208 18.22 -32.70 -22.81
C VAL A 208 17.75 -31.99 -24.09
N ALA A 209 16.46 -32.07 -24.45
CA ALA A 209 15.94 -31.39 -25.64
C ALA A 209 16.13 -29.87 -25.55
N PHE A 210 16.09 -29.28 -24.35
CA PHE A 210 16.35 -27.85 -24.16
C PHE A 210 17.81 -27.45 -24.40
N CYS A 211 18.76 -28.38 -24.29
CA CYS A 211 20.16 -28.13 -24.69
C CYS A 211 20.29 -27.95 -26.20
N ASN A 212 19.46 -28.63 -27.00
CA ASN A 212 19.54 -28.57 -28.46
C ASN A 212 19.25 -27.18 -29.02
N ILE A 213 18.38 -26.43 -28.36
CA ILE A 213 17.95 -25.08 -28.78
C ILE A 213 18.83 -23.95 -28.21
N ILE A 214 19.93 -24.27 -27.52
CA ILE A 214 20.92 -23.27 -27.09
C ILE A 214 21.80 -22.88 -28.27
N ASN A 215 21.96 -21.58 -28.51
CA ASN A 215 22.70 -21.07 -29.67
C ASN A 215 24.21 -20.97 -29.41
N SER A 216 24.61 -20.53 -28.21
CA SER A 216 26.01 -20.46 -27.81
C SER A 216 26.59 -21.86 -27.62
N ASN A 217 27.53 -22.24 -28.49
CA ASN A 217 28.22 -23.54 -28.43
C ASN A 217 28.81 -23.84 -27.04
N LYS A 218 29.37 -22.82 -26.38
CA LYS A 218 29.93 -22.96 -25.02
C LYS A 218 28.86 -23.32 -24.01
N VAL A 219 27.74 -22.58 -24.00
CA VAL A 219 26.62 -22.84 -23.07
C VAL A 219 25.94 -24.18 -23.38
N LYS A 220 25.84 -24.53 -24.66
CA LYS A 220 25.29 -25.80 -25.13
C LYS A 220 26.11 -27.00 -24.68
N ALA A 221 27.43 -26.95 -24.80
CA ALA A 221 28.33 -27.99 -24.29
C ALA A 221 28.15 -28.17 -22.76
N THR A 222 28.18 -27.07 -22.00
CA THR A 222 27.91 -27.08 -20.55
C THR A 222 26.54 -27.66 -20.19
N CYS A 223 25.54 -27.52 -21.06
CA CYS A 223 24.22 -28.12 -20.86
C CYS A 223 24.26 -29.65 -20.93
N PHE A 224 24.85 -30.21 -22.00
CA PHE A 224 24.96 -31.66 -22.16
C PHE A 224 25.83 -32.30 -21.09
N GLU A 225 26.96 -31.68 -20.75
CA GLU A 225 27.85 -32.16 -19.68
C GLU A 225 27.11 -32.27 -18.33
N ALA A 226 26.24 -31.31 -18.02
CA ALA A 226 25.51 -31.29 -16.76
C ALA A 226 24.34 -32.27 -16.67
N LEU A 227 23.85 -32.81 -17.79
CA LEU A 227 22.75 -33.77 -17.85
C LEU A 227 23.21 -35.20 -18.15
N ALA A 228 24.52 -35.41 -18.33
CA ALA A 228 25.11 -36.73 -18.55
C ALA A 228 25.51 -37.44 -17.23
N GLN A 229 25.32 -36.78 -16.08
CA GLN A 229 25.58 -37.28 -14.72
C GLN A 229 24.27 -37.75 -14.08
#